data_AF-A0A9E0MN26-F1
#
_entry.id   AF-A0A9E0MN26-F1
#
_cell.length_a   1.000
_cell.length_b   1.000
_cell.length_c   1.000
_cell.angle_alpha   90.00
_cell.angle_beta   90.00
_cell.angle_gamma   90.00
#
_symmetry.space_group_name_H-M   'P 1'
#
loop_
_entity.id
_entity.type
_entity.pdbx_description
1 polymer ?
#
loop_
_entity_poly.entity_id
_entity_poly.type
_entity_poly.pdbx_seq_one_letter_code
_entity_poly.pdbx_strand_id
1 'polypeptide(L)'
;MHRLAALILLAAALGCGGKKSDDAKPATEPTAAKPVEPAAKPVEPPPPPTPVYSPETAKALVAEMIKCSSDYGCQALDTLVGFGAPAAAELLALAGDTAATKDARGLAAAALTKLKASEAGPKLVEIANAIADDRLLQGDLYEAAGASGGQGTFDALIAEYAKARASSDDDREIPLRQGLKAFPAQSVAWAKDNLPKAAKDNQVPEADLITDSATAADLPVVVELLAAAKDPMARHRLAAKAIELGDTSHFGVFVAGLSSKDEYDRSDAANFLENVADKAPAELKDKLIELLEAGKAGDRGGLTSMGYDGALKKLRP
;
A
#
# COMPACT_ATOMS: atom_id res chain seq x y z
N MET A 1 33.00 25.56 6.28
CA MET A 1 34.01 25.03 5.34
C MET A 1 34.95 24.11 6.09
N HIS A 2 35.40 23.04 5.45
CA HIS A 2 36.35 22.00 5.86
C HIS A 2 35.75 20.71 6.45
N ARG A 3 36.02 19.66 5.68
CA ARG A 3 35.64 18.25 5.73
C ARG A 3 36.45 17.52 6.81
N LEU A 4 35.99 16.34 7.25
CA LEU A 4 36.69 15.08 6.94
C LEU A 4 35.84 13.86 7.34
N ALA A 5 35.79 12.91 6.41
CA ALA A 5 35.26 11.56 6.58
C ALA A 5 36.36 10.63 7.15
N ALA A 6 35.97 9.56 7.84
CA ALA A 6 36.83 8.41 8.06
C ALA A 6 36.01 7.10 7.98
N LEU A 7 36.34 6.33 6.96
CA LEU A 7 35.92 4.97 6.67
C LEU A 7 36.82 4.02 7.46
N ILE A 8 36.28 2.98 8.11
CA ILE A 8 37.08 1.87 8.63
C ILE A 8 36.50 0.56 8.09
N LEU A 9 37.35 -0.18 7.38
CA LEU A 9 37.13 -1.52 6.87
C LEU A 9 38.41 -2.29 7.20
N LEU A 10 38.33 -3.35 8.00
CA LEU A 10 39.42 -4.32 8.11
C LEU A 10 38.84 -5.72 8.37
N ALA A 11 39.18 -6.63 7.48
CA ALA A 11 38.96 -8.06 7.57
C ALA A 11 40.19 -8.74 8.20
N ALA A 12 39.99 -9.89 8.86
CA ALA A 12 40.91 -11.02 8.80
C ALA A 12 40.28 -12.29 9.40
N ALA A 13 40.39 -13.39 8.65
CA ALA A 13 40.08 -14.76 9.03
C ALA A 13 41.28 -15.43 9.72
N LEU A 14 41.02 -16.51 10.47
CA LEU A 14 41.67 -17.84 10.36
C LEU A 14 41.48 -18.67 11.65
N GLY A 15 41.19 -19.96 11.48
CA GLY A 15 41.22 -20.96 12.55
C GLY A 15 41.06 -22.39 12.02
N CYS A 16 42.17 -23.00 11.58
CA CYS A 16 42.30 -24.44 11.37
C CYS A 16 42.86 -25.12 12.64
N GLY A 17 42.38 -26.32 12.99
CA GLY A 17 42.97 -27.19 14.00
C GLY A 17 42.88 -28.67 13.61
N GLY A 18 44.04 -29.37 13.59
CA GLY A 18 44.20 -30.83 13.37
C GLY A 18 43.86 -31.69 14.61
N LYS A 19 44.20 -32.98 14.76
CA LYS A 19 45.15 -33.90 14.10
C LYS A 19 45.02 -35.33 14.73
N LYS A 20 45.49 -36.39 14.01
CA LYS A 20 45.96 -37.77 14.42
C LYS A 20 44.94 -38.94 14.55
N SER A 21 45.00 -40.03 13.76
CA SER A 21 45.99 -41.16 13.60
C SER A 21 45.86 -42.20 14.75
N ASP A 22 45.79 -43.53 14.57
CA ASP A 22 46.52 -44.49 13.73
C ASP A 22 45.75 -45.84 13.56
N ASP A 23 46.03 -46.60 12.48
CA ASP A 23 46.50 -48.01 12.51
C ASP A 23 46.31 -48.72 11.15
N ALA A 24 47.41 -49.26 10.63
CA ALA A 24 47.51 -49.92 9.33
C ALA A 24 47.58 -51.45 9.45
N LYS A 25 46.95 -52.16 8.50
CA LYS A 25 47.30 -53.54 8.14
C LYS A 25 47.38 -53.64 6.60
N PRO A 26 48.44 -54.21 6.01
CA PRO A 26 48.60 -54.24 4.55
C PRO A 26 47.97 -55.51 3.97
N ALA A 27 47.16 -55.37 2.92
CA ALA A 27 46.93 -56.44 1.98
C ALA A 27 46.41 -55.92 0.63
N THR A 28 47.02 -56.47 -0.42
CA THR A 28 46.52 -56.67 -1.79
C THR A 28 46.28 -55.45 -2.66
N GLU A 29 47.14 -55.29 -3.67
CA GLU A 29 46.84 -54.57 -4.92
C GLU A 29 45.56 -55.13 -5.57
N PRO A 30 44.66 -54.24 -6.03
CA PRO A 30 43.81 -54.53 -7.16
C PRO A 30 44.02 -53.50 -8.25
N THR A 31 44.49 -54.01 -9.40
CA THR A 31 44.06 -53.69 -10.75
C THR A 31 43.62 -52.24 -11.04
N ALA A 32 44.43 -51.54 -11.83
CA ALA A 32 44.13 -50.22 -12.38
C ALA A 32 42.71 -50.14 -12.99
N ALA A 33 41.84 -49.38 -12.32
CA ALA A 33 40.55 -48.99 -12.87
C ALA A 33 40.75 -47.94 -13.97
N LYS A 34 40.07 -48.13 -15.10
CA LYS A 34 40.01 -47.17 -16.20
C LYS A 34 39.49 -45.79 -15.71
N PRO A 35 39.92 -44.67 -16.33
CA PRO A 35 39.35 -43.36 -16.04
C PRO A 35 37.84 -43.36 -16.32
N VAL A 36 37.05 -43.05 -15.29
CA VAL A 36 35.63 -42.76 -15.45
C VAL A 36 35.52 -41.32 -15.93
N GLU A 37 34.98 -41.16 -17.13
CA GLU A 37 34.64 -39.89 -17.76
C GLU A 37 33.65 -39.11 -16.86
N PRO A 38 33.82 -37.78 -16.65
CA PRO A 38 32.91 -37.03 -15.81
C PRO A 38 31.49 -37.07 -16.38
N ALA A 39 30.54 -37.56 -15.58
CA ALA A 39 29.12 -37.49 -15.93
C ALA A 39 28.75 -36.03 -16.23
N ALA A 40 28.20 -35.80 -17.43
CA ALA A 40 27.68 -34.50 -17.82
C ALA A 40 26.69 -34.00 -16.77
N LYS A 41 26.85 -32.74 -16.35
CA LYS A 41 25.88 -32.07 -15.47
C LYS A 41 24.48 -32.20 -16.08
N PRO A 42 23.42 -32.46 -15.29
CA PRO A 42 22.06 -32.38 -15.77
C PRO A 42 21.85 -31.03 -16.45
N VAL A 43 21.54 -31.06 -17.74
CA VAL A 43 21.15 -29.86 -18.48
C VAL A 43 19.81 -29.44 -17.89
N GLU A 44 19.78 -28.28 -17.23
CA GLU A 44 18.55 -27.67 -16.74
C GLU A 44 17.58 -27.56 -17.93
N PRO A 45 16.34 -28.05 -17.81
CA PRO A 45 15.38 -27.96 -18.91
C PRO A 45 15.24 -26.49 -19.32
N PRO A 46 15.19 -26.19 -20.63
CA PRO A 46 15.06 -24.82 -21.08
C PRO A 46 13.81 -24.20 -20.43
N PRO A 47 13.88 -22.92 -20.02
CA PRO A 47 12.72 -22.26 -19.44
C PRO A 47 11.54 -22.38 -20.41
N PRO A 48 10.31 -22.55 -19.89
CA PRO A 48 9.13 -22.66 -20.74
C PRO A 48 9.08 -21.46 -21.70
N PRO A 49 8.69 -21.68 -22.97
CA PRO A 49 8.67 -20.62 -23.96
C PRO A 49 7.77 -19.47 -23.48
N THR A 50 8.29 -18.25 -23.55
CA THR A 50 7.50 -17.05 -23.26
C THR A 50 6.29 -17.03 -24.17
N PRO A 51 5.06 -16.84 -23.64
CA PRO A 51 3.86 -16.74 -24.46
C PRO A 51 4.04 -15.65 -25.53
N VAL A 52 3.80 -16.00 -26.81
CA VAL A 52 3.86 -15.03 -27.90
C VAL A 52 2.50 -14.34 -28.00
N TYR A 53 2.51 -13.02 -27.91
CA TYR A 53 1.29 -12.22 -28.03
C TYR A 53 0.70 -12.32 -29.44
N SER A 54 -0.62 -12.52 -29.51
CA SER A 54 -1.45 -12.17 -30.67
C SER A 54 -2.78 -11.60 -30.19
N PRO A 55 -3.43 -10.69 -30.93
CA PRO A 55 -4.75 -10.17 -30.56
C PRO A 55 -5.81 -11.26 -30.41
N GLU A 56 -5.76 -12.29 -31.24
CA GLU A 56 -6.69 -13.44 -31.18
C GLU A 56 -6.47 -14.26 -29.91
N THR A 57 -5.21 -14.48 -29.55
CA THR A 57 -4.84 -15.20 -28.32
C THR A 57 -5.24 -14.40 -27.09
N ALA A 58 -4.98 -13.09 -27.09
CA ALA A 58 -5.38 -12.20 -26.00
C ALA A 58 -6.90 -12.18 -25.82
N LYS A 59 -7.68 -12.08 -26.91
CA LYS A 59 -9.15 -12.16 -26.86
C LYS A 59 -9.64 -13.51 -26.33
N ALA A 60 -9.02 -14.60 -26.74
CA ALA A 60 -9.37 -15.93 -26.24
C ALA A 60 -9.09 -16.06 -24.74
N LEU A 61 -7.94 -15.56 -24.28
CA LEU A 61 -7.58 -15.54 -22.85
C LEU A 61 -8.48 -14.61 -22.04
N VAL A 62 -8.91 -13.47 -22.59
CA VAL A 62 -9.92 -12.60 -21.95
C VAL A 62 -11.24 -13.35 -21.78
N ALA A 63 -11.70 -14.06 -22.81
CA ALA A 63 -12.91 -14.88 -22.73
C ALA A 63 -12.78 -16.05 -21.73
N GLU A 64 -11.58 -16.59 -21.55
CA GLU A 64 -11.27 -17.59 -20.53
C GLU A 64 -11.22 -16.99 -19.12
N MET A 65 -10.59 -15.83 -18.97
CA MET A 65 -10.49 -15.09 -17.70
C MET A 65 -11.88 -14.75 -17.13
N ILE A 66 -12.85 -14.40 -17.98
CA ILE A 66 -14.24 -14.14 -17.56
C ILE A 66 -14.85 -15.37 -16.84
N LYS A 67 -14.44 -16.59 -17.20
CA LYS A 67 -14.94 -17.83 -16.58
C LYS A 67 -14.33 -18.11 -15.20
N CYS A 68 -13.23 -17.44 -14.85
CA CYS A 68 -12.54 -17.64 -13.59
C CYS A 68 -13.26 -17.02 -12.38
N SER A 69 -14.37 -16.28 -12.60
CA SER A 69 -15.36 -15.89 -11.58
C SER A 69 -14.75 -15.42 -10.24
N SER A 70 -13.78 -14.50 -10.32
CA SER A 70 -12.98 -13.89 -9.23
C SER A 70 -11.68 -14.61 -8.78
N ASP A 71 -11.24 -15.68 -9.44
CA ASP A 71 -9.94 -16.30 -9.14
C ASP A 71 -8.77 -15.46 -9.70
N TYR A 72 -8.11 -14.69 -8.83
CA TYR A 72 -6.92 -13.90 -9.16
C TYR A 72 -5.67 -14.75 -9.47
N GLY A 73 -5.73 -16.08 -9.28
CA GLY A 73 -4.73 -17.06 -9.70
C GLY A 73 -5.07 -17.77 -11.02
N CYS A 74 -6.04 -17.26 -11.77
CA CYS A 74 -6.42 -17.77 -13.08
C CYS A 74 -5.25 -17.74 -14.08
N GLN A 75 -4.89 -18.89 -14.66
CA GLN A 75 -3.77 -18.99 -15.62
C GLN A 75 -3.94 -18.04 -16.82
N ALA A 76 -5.18 -17.77 -17.25
CA ALA A 76 -5.45 -16.82 -18.33
C ALA A 76 -5.05 -15.38 -17.96
N LEU A 77 -5.29 -14.97 -16.70
CA LEU A 77 -4.87 -13.68 -16.18
C LEU A 77 -3.34 -13.57 -16.16
N ASP A 78 -2.65 -14.58 -15.63
CA ASP A 78 -1.18 -14.58 -15.57
C ASP A 78 -0.54 -14.57 -16.97
N THR A 79 -1.16 -15.26 -17.94
CA THR A 79 -0.71 -15.25 -19.33
C THR A 79 -0.91 -13.89 -19.98
N LEU A 80 -2.07 -13.24 -19.76
CA LEU A 80 -2.34 -11.87 -20.24
C LEU A 80 -1.37 -10.85 -19.65
N VAL A 81 -1.07 -10.95 -18.35
CA VAL A 81 -0.06 -10.12 -17.70
C VAL A 81 1.34 -10.42 -18.26
N GLY A 82 1.64 -11.69 -18.54
CA GLY A 82 2.90 -12.12 -19.16
C GLY A 82 3.14 -11.57 -20.57
N PHE A 83 2.09 -11.22 -21.31
CA PHE A 83 2.23 -10.53 -22.60
C PHE A 83 2.73 -9.09 -22.48
N GLY A 84 2.57 -8.43 -21.33
CA GLY A 84 3.01 -7.06 -21.13
C GLY A 84 2.11 -6.02 -21.82
N ALA A 85 2.72 -4.89 -22.22
CA ALA A 85 2.02 -3.76 -22.82
C ALA A 85 1.08 -4.10 -24.02
N PRO A 86 1.41 -5.06 -24.91
CA PRO A 86 0.51 -5.44 -26.00
C PRO A 86 -0.90 -5.87 -25.58
N ALA A 87 -1.09 -6.48 -24.40
CA ALA A 87 -2.40 -6.92 -23.92
C ALA A 87 -3.24 -5.82 -23.25
N ALA A 88 -2.66 -4.62 -23.05
CA ALA A 88 -3.32 -3.55 -22.31
C ALA A 88 -4.59 -3.05 -23.00
N ALA A 89 -4.65 -3.06 -24.33
CA ALA A 89 -5.81 -2.57 -25.07
C ALA A 89 -7.04 -3.47 -24.86
N GLU A 90 -6.86 -4.79 -24.93
CA GLU A 90 -7.92 -5.78 -24.70
C GLU A 90 -8.40 -5.76 -23.24
N LEU A 91 -7.48 -5.62 -22.29
CA LEU A 91 -7.81 -5.52 -20.87
C LEU A 91 -8.56 -4.23 -20.55
N LEU A 92 -8.12 -3.10 -21.13
CA LEU A 92 -8.81 -1.81 -20.97
C LEU A 92 -10.23 -1.86 -21.57
N ALA A 93 -10.37 -2.52 -22.73
CA ALA A 93 -11.67 -2.72 -23.34
C ALA A 93 -12.61 -3.53 -22.42
N LEU A 94 -12.13 -4.62 -21.82
CA LEU A 94 -12.93 -5.40 -20.87
C LEU A 94 -13.26 -4.60 -19.60
N ALA A 95 -12.31 -3.85 -19.04
CA ALA A 95 -12.54 -3.01 -17.86
C ALA A 95 -13.67 -1.98 -18.08
N GLY A 96 -13.77 -1.45 -19.31
CA GLY A 96 -14.82 -0.53 -19.74
C GLY A 96 -16.11 -1.18 -20.26
N ASP A 97 -16.16 -2.51 -20.38
CA ASP A 97 -17.31 -3.20 -20.98
C ASP A 97 -18.48 -3.28 -19.99
N THR A 98 -19.47 -2.41 -20.18
CA THR A 98 -20.70 -2.40 -19.37
C THR A 98 -21.58 -3.64 -19.52
N ALA A 99 -21.36 -4.47 -20.57
CA ALA A 99 -22.04 -5.75 -20.72
C ALA A 99 -21.34 -6.89 -19.94
N ALA A 100 -20.08 -6.70 -19.55
CA ALA A 100 -19.35 -7.65 -18.73
C ALA A 100 -19.78 -7.57 -17.26
N THR A 101 -19.61 -8.68 -16.53
CA THR A 101 -19.86 -8.71 -15.09
C THR A 101 -18.86 -7.84 -14.34
N LYS A 102 -19.24 -7.32 -13.17
CA LYS A 102 -18.34 -6.55 -12.30
C LYS A 102 -17.04 -7.31 -11.97
N ASP A 103 -17.12 -8.62 -11.73
CA ASP A 103 -15.95 -9.44 -11.40
C ASP A 103 -14.98 -9.54 -12.58
N ALA A 104 -15.49 -9.68 -13.80
CA ALA A 104 -14.66 -9.68 -15.00
C ALA A 104 -13.96 -8.33 -15.22
N ARG A 105 -14.68 -7.23 -14.99
CA ARG A 105 -14.13 -5.87 -15.08
C ARG A 105 -13.07 -5.63 -14.00
N GLY A 106 -13.30 -6.10 -12.78
CA GLY A 106 -12.35 -6.04 -11.67
C GLY A 106 -11.08 -6.87 -11.93
N LEU A 107 -11.21 -8.08 -12.50
CA LEU A 107 -10.07 -8.88 -12.94
C LEU A 107 -9.25 -8.17 -14.02
N ALA A 108 -9.91 -7.50 -14.98
CA ALA A 108 -9.24 -6.70 -15.99
C ALA A 108 -8.49 -5.50 -15.38
N ALA A 109 -9.11 -4.80 -14.41
CA ALA A 109 -8.45 -3.73 -13.65
C ALA A 109 -7.21 -4.26 -12.90
N ALA A 110 -7.32 -5.39 -12.20
CA ALA A 110 -6.19 -6.02 -11.52
C ALA A 110 -5.07 -6.43 -12.48
N ALA A 111 -5.40 -6.91 -13.68
CA ALA A 111 -4.43 -7.20 -14.73
C ALA A 111 -3.68 -5.91 -15.16
N LEU A 112 -4.42 -4.82 -15.38
CA LEU A 112 -3.85 -3.52 -15.75
C LEU A 112 -2.96 -2.94 -14.65
N THR A 113 -3.33 -3.11 -13.36
CA THR A 113 -2.50 -2.76 -12.21
C THR A 113 -1.16 -3.49 -12.26
N LYS A 114 -1.17 -4.81 -12.51
CA LYS A 114 0.05 -5.62 -12.65
C LYS A 114 0.90 -5.19 -13.86
N LEU A 115 0.26 -4.85 -14.98
CA LEU A 115 0.92 -4.44 -16.22
C LEU A 115 1.53 -3.03 -16.17
N LYS A 116 0.97 -2.13 -15.36
CA LYS A 116 1.35 -0.70 -15.32
C LYS A 116 1.27 -0.05 -16.72
N ALA A 117 0.14 -0.25 -17.39
CA ALA A 117 -0.05 0.21 -18.76
C ALA A 117 -0.20 1.73 -18.85
N SER A 118 0.89 2.47 -19.10
CA SER A 118 0.94 3.95 -19.05
C SER A 118 -0.20 4.66 -19.79
N GLU A 119 -0.56 4.18 -20.97
CA GLU A 119 -1.58 4.80 -21.82
C GLU A 119 -3.01 4.57 -21.32
N ALA A 120 -3.22 3.62 -20.40
CA ALA A 120 -4.55 3.27 -19.89
C ALA A 120 -5.03 4.23 -18.79
N GLY A 121 -4.10 4.92 -18.11
CA GLY A 121 -4.37 5.67 -16.86
C GLY A 121 -5.54 6.65 -16.95
N PRO A 122 -5.49 7.69 -17.79
CA PRO A 122 -6.60 8.65 -17.90
C PRO A 122 -7.92 8.00 -18.32
N LYS A 123 -7.87 6.97 -19.19
CA LYS A 123 -9.08 6.28 -19.63
C LYS A 123 -9.72 5.45 -18.54
N LEU A 124 -8.92 4.85 -17.65
CA LEU A 124 -9.42 4.14 -16.47
C LEU A 124 -10.12 5.08 -15.49
N VAL A 125 -9.62 6.32 -15.32
CA VAL A 125 -10.33 7.35 -14.53
C VAL A 125 -11.70 7.66 -15.14
N GLU A 126 -11.79 7.84 -16.46
CA GLU A 126 -13.07 8.06 -17.14
C GLU A 126 -14.05 6.89 -16.95
N ILE A 127 -13.57 5.66 -17.09
CA ILE A 127 -14.38 4.45 -16.90
C ILE A 127 -14.89 4.36 -15.46
N ALA A 128 -14.02 4.62 -14.48
CA ALA A 128 -14.37 4.61 -13.06
C ALA A 128 -15.42 5.68 -12.72
N ASN A 129 -15.33 6.87 -13.33
CA ASN A 129 -16.29 7.96 -13.14
C ASN A 129 -17.68 7.64 -13.71
N ALA A 130 -17.78 6.76 -14.71
CA ALA A 130 -19.05 6.35 -15.29
C ALA A 130 -19.81 5.32 -14.43
N ILE A 131 -19.20 4.81 -13.36
CA ILE A 131 -19.82 3.85 -12.44
C ILE A 131 -20.51 4.61 -11.30
N ALA A 132 -21.82 4.41 -11.17
CA ALA A 132 -22.64 5.11 -10.19
C ALA A 132 -22.77 4.36 -8.86
N ASP A 133 -22.85 3.04 -8.90
CA ASP A 133 -23.37 2.21 -7.79
C ASP A 133 -22.45 1.05 -7.37
N ASP A 134 -21.25 0.94 -7.92
CA ASP A 134 -20.25 -0.06 -7.53
C ASP A 134 -18.93 0.60 -7.08
N ARG A 135 -18.85 0.90 -5.78
CA ARG A 135 -17.68 1.55 -5.17
C ARG A 135 -16.43 0.67 -5.14
N LEU A 136 -16.60 -0.65 -5.10
CA LEU A 136 -15.47 -1.59 -5.11
C LEU A 136 -14.81 -1.60 -6.49
N LEU A 137 -15.60 -1.82 -7.54
CA LEU A 137 -15.09 -1.79 -8.91
C LEU A 137 -14.51 -0.42 -9.26
N GLN A 138 -15.15 0.66 -8.81
CA GLN A 138 -14.63 2.02 -9.00
C GLN A 138 -13.25 2.19 -8.32
N GLY A 139 -13.07 1.67 -7.11
CA GLY A 139 -11.77 1.64 -6.42
C GLY A 139 -10.70 0.86 -7.20
N ASP A 140 -11.02 -0.34 -7.67
CA ASP A 140 -10.10 -1.19 -8.46
C ASP A 140 -9.64 -0.47 -9.74
N LEU A 141 -10.56 0.24 -10.41
CA LEU A 141 -10.25 1.00 -11.62
C LEU A 141 -9.39 2.23 -11.35
N TYR A 142 -9.63 2.97 -10.26
CA TYR A 142 -8.74 4.07 -9.87
C TYR A 142 -7.37 3.57 -9.44
N GLU A 143 -7.28 2.43 -8.74
CA GLU A 143 -5.99 1.79 -8.42
C GLU A 143 -5.22 1.43 -9.70
N ALA A 144 -5.89 0.78 -10.66
CA ALA A 144 -5.30 0.45 -11.96
C ALA A 144 -4.87 1.72 -12.74
N ALA A 145 -5.66 2.79 -12.68
CA ALA A 145 -5.29 4.08 -13.23
C ALA A 145 -3.99 4.58 -12.56
N GLY A 146 -3.94 4.60 -11.23
CA GLY A 146 -2.77 5.00 -10.46
C GLY A 146 -1.52 4.22 -10.83
N ALA A 147 -1.62 2.89 -10.90
CA ALA A 147 -0.53 2.00 -11.27
C ALA A 147 -0.01 2.20 -12.70
N SER A 148 -0.84 2.73 -13.60
CA SER A 148 -0.41 3.14 -14.95
C SER A 148 0.58 4.30 -14.90
N GLY A 149 0.55 5.12 -13.85
CA GLY A 149 1.48 6.22 -13.64
C GLY A 149 1.29 7.38 -14.63
N GLY A 150 2.31 8.24 -14.71
CA GLY A 150 2.32 9.42 -15.58
C GLY A 150 1.55 10.62 -15.02
N GLN A 151 2.02 11.83 -15.36
CA GLN A 151 1.46 13.08 -14.85
C GLN A 151 -0.01 13.26 -15.26
N GLY A 152 -0.37 12.90 -16.50
CA GLY A 152 -1.76 13.02 -16.97
C GLY A 152 -2.76 12.19 -16.16
N THR A 153 -2.34 11.02 -15.67
CA THR A 153 -3.17 10.19 -14.78
C THR A 153 -3.32 10.84 -13.41
N PHE A 154 -2.22 11.34 -12.82
CA PHE A 154 -2.29 12.07 -11.55
C PHE A 154 -3.22 13.28 -11.67
N ASP A 155 -3.06 14.09 -12.72
CA ASP A 155 -3.88 15.28 -12.95
C ASP A 155 -5.36 14.92 -13.09
N ALA A 156 -5.69 13.81 -13.76
CA ALA A 156 -7.06 13.32 -13.87
C ALA A 156 -7.62 12.85 -12.51
N LEU A 157 -6.86 12.07 -11.75
CA LEU A 157 -7.26 11.57 -10.42
C LEU A 157 -7.45 12.71 -9.43
N ILE A 158 -6.50 13.64 -9.34
CA ILE A 158 -6.55 14.72 -8.35
C ILE A 158 -7.63 15.75 -8.67
N ALA A 159 -7.95 15.95 -9.96
CA ALA A 159 -9.06 16.81 -10.37
C ALA A 159 -10.41 16.21 -9.96
N GLU A 160 -10.61 14.90 -10.15
CA GLU A 160 -11.83 14.23 -9.67
C GLU A 160 -11.89 14.19 -8.14
N TYR A 161 -10.75 13.98 -7.48
CA TYR A 161 -10.68 13.99 -6.02
C TYR A 161 -11.12 15.35 -5.47
N ALA A 162 -10.62 16.44 -6.06
CA ALA A 162 -10.99 17.80 -5.70
C ALA A 162 -12.48 18.10 -5.93
N LYS A 163 -13.11 17.50 -6.95
CA LYS A 163 -14.56 17.62 -7.19
C LYS A 163 -15.36 16.85 -6.15
N ALA A 164 -14.99 15.61 -5.86
CA ALA A 164 -15.71 14.75 -4.92
C ALA A 164 -15.76 15.39 -3.53
N ARG A 165 -14.62 15.81 -2.99
CA ARG A 165 -14.54 16.48 -1.67
C ARG A 165 -15.28 17.81 -1.55
N ALA A 166 -15.64 18.43 -2.67
CA ALA A 166 -16.36 19.69 -2.70
C ALA A 166 -17.88 19.49 -2.63
N SER A 167 -18.35 18.24 -2.65
CA SER A 167 -19.75 17.85 -2.63
C SER A 167 -20.04 17.00 -1.40
N SER A 168 -21.17 17.25 -0.73
CA SER A 168 -21.67 16.38 0.33
C SER A 168 -22.24 15.06 -0.19
N ASP A 169 -22.52 14.99 -1.49
CA ASP A 169 -23.25 13.90 -2.12
C ASP A 169 -22.34 13.01 -2.99
N ASP A 170 -21.04 13.32 -3.04
CA ASP A 170 -20.04 12.59 -3.83
C ASP A 170 -18.97 11.95 -2.93
N ASP A 171 -19.22 10.71 -2.53
CA ASP A 171 -18.34 9.87 -1.71
C ASP A 171 -17.19 9.23 -2.50
N ARG A 172 -16.95 9.62 -3.77
CA ARG A 172 -15.85 9.09 -4.59
C ARG A 172 -14.47 9.45 -4.08
N GLU A 173 -14.35 10.39 -3.15
CA GLU A 173 -13.08 10.75 -2.51
C GLU A 173 -12.32 9.53 -1.95
N ILE A 174 -13.05 8.56 -1.37
CA ILE A 174 -12.47 7.35 -0.78
C ILE A 174 -11.88 6.43 -1.87
N PRO A 175 -12.63 5.98 -2.89
CA PRO A 175 -12.06 5.14 -3.94
C PRO A 175 -10.98 5.86 -4.77
N LEU A 176 -11.10 7.19 -5.00
CA LEU A 176 -10.07 7.96 -5.72
C LEU A 176 -8.70 7.94 -5.04
N ARG A 177 -8.66 7.87 -3.70
CA ARG A 177 -7.40 7.73 -2.96
C ARG A 177 -6.63 6.46 -3.30
N GLN A 178 -7.30 5.38 -3.73
CA GLN A 178 -6.60 4.16 -4.13
C GLN A 178 -5.68 4.40 -5.33
N GLY A 179 -6.12 5.21 -6.30
CA GLY A 179 -5.27 5.64 -7.41
C GLY A 179 -4.18 6.63 -6.99
N LEU A 180 -4.52 7.60 -6.13
CA LEU A 180 -3.60 8.65 -5.70
C LEU A 180 -2.42 8.13 -4.84
N LYS A 181 -2.57 6.98 -4.19
CA LYS A 181 -1.48 6.28 -3.46
C LYS A 181 -0.28 5.95 -4.36
N ALA A 182 -0.49 5.78 -5.66
CA ALA A 182 0.59 5.54 -6.61
C ALA A 182 1.47 6.79 -6.88
N PHE A 183 1.06 7.96 -6.40
CA PHE A 183 1.75 9.25 -6.60
C PHE A 183 2.08 9.93 -5.26
N PRO A 184 2.84 9.28 -4.37
CA PRO A 184 2.96 9.73 -2.97
C PRO A 184 3.49 11.16 -2.86
N ALA A 185 4.54 11.51 -3.63
CA ALA A 185 5.13 12.84 -3.60
C ALA A 185 4.17 13.93 -4.10
N GLN A 186 3.46 13.68 -5.21
CA GLN A 186 2.51 14.63 -5.77
C GLN A 186 1.27 14.79 -4.87
N SER A 187 0.78 13.70 -4.30
CA SER A 187 -0.34 13.70 -3.35
C SER A 187 0.00 14.48 -2.08
N VAL A 188 1.20 14.28 -1.51
CA VAL A 188 1.68 15.06 -0.35
C VAL A 188 1.83 16.54 -0.70
N ALA A 189 2.43 16.87 -1.84
CA ALA A 189 2.59 18.25 -2.28
C ALA A 189 1.23 18.95 -2.45
N TRP A 190 0.27 18.28 -3.09
CA TRP A 190 -1.08 18.82 -3.26
C TRP A 190 -1.78 19.03 -1.92
N ALA A 191 -1.74 18.05 -1.02
CA ALA A 191 -2.36 18.17 0.30
C ALA A 191 -1.71 19.27 1.14
N LYS A 192 -0.38 19.43 1.05
CA LYS A 192 0.34 20.54 1.70
C LYS A 192 -0.21 21.90 1.27
N ASP A 193 -0.46 22.07 -0.01
CA ASP A 193 -0.96 23.33 -0.57
C ASP A 193 -2.44 23.59 -0.26
N ASN A 194 -3.25 22.56 0.01
CA ASN A 194 -4.70 22.67 0.12
C ASN A 194 -5.23 22.59 1.55
N LEU A 195 -4.63 21.77 2.43
CA LEU A 195 -5.12 21.59 3.81
C LEU A 195 -5.23 22.92 4.58
N PRO A 196 -4.25 23.84 4.53
CA PRO A 196 -4.35 25.12 5.25
C PRO A 196 -5.46 26.05 4.72
N LYS A 197 -5.87 25.86 3.45
CA LYS A 197 -6.88 26.65 2.75
C LYS A 197 -8.29 26.11 2.95
N ALA A 198 -8.42 24.82 3.23
CA ALA A 198 -9.70 24.19 3.49
C ALA A 198 -10.40 24.80 4.72
N ALA A 199 -11.73 24.85 4.66
CA ALA A 199 -12.55 25.16 5.83
C ALA A 199 -12.25 24.13 6.93
N LYS A 200 -12.34 24.54 8.20
CA LYS A 200 -12.03 23.69 9.36
C LYS A 200 -12.65 22.30 9.19
N ASP A 201 -13.97 22.23 9.07
CA ASP A 201 -14.71 20.96 9.04
C ASP A 201 -14.58 20.20 7.70
N ASN A 202 -13.66 20.61 6.81
CA ASN A 202 -13.35 19.93 5.54
C ASN A 202 -11.83 19.68 5.36
N GLN A 203 -11.07 19.60 6.45
CA GLN A 203 -9.63 19.28 6.41
C GLN A 203 -9.32 17.78 6.45
N VAL A 204 -10.32 16.96 6.80
CA VAL A 204 -10.16 15.50 6.95
C VAL A 204 -9.68 14.84 5.66
N PRO A 205 -10.25 15.11 4.47
CA PRO A 205 -9.81 14.39 3.27
C PRO A 205 -8.36 14.73 2.87
N GLU A 206 -7.88 15.97 3.06
CA GLU A 206 -6.45 16.26 2.84
C GLU A 206 -5.54 15.53 3.82
N ALA A 207 -5.92 15.45 5.09
CA ALA A 207 -5.16 14.69 6.09
C ALA A 207 -5.11 13.20 5.73
N ASP A 208 -6.22 12.65 5.25
CA ASP A 208 -6.34 11.28 4.75
C ASP A 208 -5.43 11.00 3.54
N LEU A 209 -5.32 11.97 2.61
CA LEU A 209 -4.39 11.85 1.49
C LEU A 209 -2.93 11.83 1.97
N ILE A 210 -2.60 12.61 3.02
CA ILE A 210 -1.29 12.57 3.68
C ILE A 210 -1.06 11.21 4.35
N THR A 211 -2.02 10.67 5.10
CA THR A 211 -1.83 9.38 5.79
C THR A 211 -1.53 8.24 4.82
N ASP A 212 -2.15 8.28 3.64
CA ASP A 212 -2.00 7.28 2.58
C ASP A 212 -0.67 7.39 1.84
N SER A 213 -0.10 8.59 1.75
CA SER A 213 0.96 8.92 0.79
C SER A 213 2.30 9.24 1.44
N ALA A 214 2.29 9.77 2.66
CA ALA A 214 3.50 10.27 3.29
C ALA A 214 4.49 9.15 3.63
N THR A 215 5.75 9.41 3.32
CA THR A 215 6.90 8.57 3.64
C THR A 215 7.74 9.21 4.74
N ALA A 216 8.81 8.53 5.18
CA ALA A 216 9.72 9.08 6.20
C ALA A 216 10.34 10.44 5.80
N ALA A 217 10.53 10.70 4.51
CA ALA A 217 11.05 11.97 4.01
C ALA A 217 10.06 13.14 4.23
N ASP A 218 8.77 12.83 4.34
CA ASP A 218 7.69 13.82 4.44
C ASP A 218 7.37 14.19 5.89
N LEU A 219 8.03 13.58 6.89
CA LEU A 219 7.78 13.86 8.31
C LEU A 219 7.77 15.37 8.65
N PRO A 220 8.72 16.21 8.18
CA PRO A 220 8.66 17.64 8.45
C PRO A 220 7.39 18.31 7.92
N VAL A 221 6.88 17.87 6.75
CA VAL A 221 5.63 18.37 6.17
C VAL A 221 4.43 17.91 7.00
N VAL A 222 4.40 16.66 7.44
CA VAL A 222 3.32 16.14 8.30
C VAL A 222 3.24 16.95 9.59
N VAL A 223 4.38 17.23 10.24
CA VAL A 223 4.44 18.03 11.48
C VAL A 223 4.00 19.48 11.23
N GLU A 224 4.45 20.10 10.13
CA GLU A 224 4.01 21.43 9.70
C GLU A 224 2.47 21.49 9.53
N LEU A 225 1.90 20.51 8.82
CA LEU A 225 0.45 20.44 8.60
C LEU A 225 -0.33 20.13 9.87
N LEU A 226 0.21 19.30 10.76
CA LEU A 226 -0.40 19.03 12.07
C LEU A 226 -0.53 20.31 12.90
N ALA A 227 0.46 21.21 12.82
CA ALA A 227 0.39 22.51 13.48
C ALA A 227 -0.63 23.45 12.82
N ALA A 228 -0.79 23.38 11.50
CA ALA A 228 -1.73 24.21 10.74
C ALA A 228 -3.20 23.72 10.78
N ALA A 229 -3.42 22.43 11.03
CA ALA A 229 -4.74 21.82 11.07
C ALA A 229 -5.58 22.33 12.25
N LYS A 230 -6.81 22.76 11.94
CA LYS A 230 -7.81 23.34 12.83
C LYS A 230 -8.86 22.31 13.25
N ASP A 231 -9.10 21.32 12.40
CA ASP A 231 -10.02 20.22 12.64
C ASP A 231 -9.39 19.17 13.57
N PRO A 232 -10.05 18.78 14.68
CA PRO A 232 -9.53 17.75 15.58
C PRO A 232 -9.27 16.41 14.88
N MET A 233 -10.17 15.94 14.02
CA MET A 233 -10.05 14.66 13.31
C MET A 233 -8.93 14.67 12.27
N ALA A 234 -8.73 15.79 11.57
CA ALA A 234 -7.55 15.97 10.70
C ALA A 234 -6.25 15.93 11.52
N ARG A 235 -6.25 16.50 12.73
CA ARG A 235 -5.09 16.45 13.64
C ARG A 235 -4.81 15.02 14.14
N HIS A 236 -5.84 14.21 14.42
CA HIS A 236 -5.64 12.81 14.84
C HIS A 236 -4.93 11.99 13.75
N ARG A 237 -5.37 12.12 12.49
CA ARG A 237 -4.74 11.51 11.30
C ARG A 237 -3.27 11.89 11.18
N LEU A 238 -2.98 13.19 11.19
CA LEU A 238 -1.63 13.72 11.03
C LEU A 238 -0.72 13.35 12.22
N ALA A 239 -1.25 13.32 13.45
CA ALA A 239 -0.50 12.89 14.62
C ALA A 239 -0.17 11.39 14.56
N ALA A 240 -1.13 10.54 14.19
CA ALA A 240 -0.88 9.11 13.97
C ALA A 240 0.22 8.92 12.92
N LYS A 241 0.13 9.64 11.79
CA LYS A 241 1.15 9.53 10.74
C LYS A 241 2.52 10.03 11.19
N ALA A 242 2.60 11.15 11.91
CA ALA A 242 3.88 11.64 12.43
C ALA A 242 4.55 10.62 13.37
N ILE A 243 3.78 9.98 14.25
CA ILE A 243 4.26 8.93 15.17
C ILE A 243 4.63 7.65 14.41
N GLU A 244 3.85 7.28 13.39
CA GLU A 244 4.18 6.17 12.49
C GLU A 244 5.57 6.38 11.87
N LEU A 245 5.83 7.61 11.39
CA LEU A 245 7.07 8.03 10.75
C LEU A 245 8.23 8.37 11.73
N GLY A 246 7.99 8.30 13.04
CA GLY A 246 9.04 8.33 14.07
C GLY A 246 8.99 9.51 15.06
N ASP A 247 8.13 10.50 14.88
CA ASP A 247 7.96 11.58 15.86
C ASP A 247 6.91 11.23 16.91
N THR A 248 7.39 10.65 18.02
CA THR A 248 6.55 10.23 19.15
C THR A 248 6.10 11.38 20.05
N SER A 249 6.47 12.63 19.77
CA SER A 249 6.12 13.77 20.63
C SER A 249 4.63 14.18 20.55
N HIS A 250 3.87 13.62 19.61
CA HIS A 250 2.52 14.07 19.28
C HIS A 250 1.38 13.33 19.99
N PHE A 251 1.65 12.44 20.95
CA PHE A 251 0.58 11.75 21.71
C PHE A 251 -0.35 12.70 22.48
N GLY A 252 0.10 13.92 22.80
CA GLY A 252 -0.75 14.96 23.39
C GLY A 252 -1.98 15.30 22.54
N VAL A 253 -1.94 15.07 21.22
CA VAL A 253 -3.08 15.25 20.32
C VAL A 253 -4.18 14.24 20.63
N PHE A 254 -3.85 12.98 20.86
CA PHE A 254 -4.84 11.95 21.22
C PHE A 254 -5.40 12.16 22.63
N VAL A 255 -4.57 12.61 23.57
CA VAL A 255 -5.05 12.98 24.91
C VAL A 255 -6.13 14.07 24.80
N ALA A 256 -5.91 15.09 23.97
CA ALA A 256 -6.89 16.14 23.74
C ALA A 256 -8.17 15.61 23.06
N GLY A 257 -8.02 14.80 22.00
CA GLY A 257 -9.15 14.19 21.28
C GLY A 257 -10.01 13.29 22.15
N LEU A 258 -9.40 12.37 22.90
CA LEU A 258 -10.10 11.48 23.83
C LEU A 258 -10.76 12.22 25.00
N SER A 259 -10.27 13.42 25.34
CA SER A 259 -10.89 14.29 26.34
C SER A 259 -11.98 15.20 25.78
N SER A 260 -12.26 15.15 24.47
CA SER A 260 -13.26 16.00 23.83
C SER A 260 -14.66 15.72 24.39
N LYS A 261 -15.49 16.75 24.44
CA LYS A 261 -16.91 16.60 24.75
C LYS A 261 -17.69 16.02 23.57
N ASP A 262 -17.18 16.21 22.35
CA ASP A 262 -17.76 15.62 21.15
C ASP A 262 -17.46 14.11 21.11
N GLU A 263 -18.48 13.29 20.86
CA GLU A 263 -18.34 11.85 20.74
C GLU A 263 -17.52 11.47 19.50
N TYR A 264 -17.72 12.15 18.38
CA TYR A 264 -17.01 11.87 17.14
C TYR A 264 -15.51 12.13 17.25
N ASP A 265 -15.11 13.22 17.92
CA ASP A 265 -13.71 13.51 18.21
C ASP A 265 -13.07 12.39 19.04
N ARG A 266 -13.76 11.90 20.09
CA ARG A 266 -13.23 10.84 20.96
C ARG A 266 -13.08 9.53 20.20
N SER A 267 -14.10 9.17 19.42
CA SER A 267 -14.12 7.94 18.61
C SER A 267 -13.02 7.95 17.54
N ASP A 268 -12.88 9.06 16.82
CA ASP A 268 -11.84 9.24 15.81
C ASP A 268 -10.43 9.24 16.43
N ALA A 269 -10.24 9.90 17.58
CA ALA A 269 -8.98 9.85 18.32
C ALA A 269 -8.61 8.41 18.70
N ALA A 270 -9.57 7.59 19.14
CA ALA A 270 -9.33 6.18 19.46
C ALA A 270 -8.94 5.36 18.22
N ASN A 271 -9.63 5.54 17.09
CA ASN A 271 -9.33 4.86 15.83
C ASN A 271 -7.91 5.13 15.35
N PHE A 272 -7.46 6.39 15.40
CA PHE A 272 -6.11 6.74 14.94
C PHE A 272 -5.04 6.46 15.99
N LEU A 273 -5.37 6.52 17.29
CA LEU A 273 -4.47 6.08 18.35
C LEU A 273 -4.19 4.58 18.24
N GLU A 274 -5.17 3.76 17.88
CA GLU A 274 -4.98 2.32 17.70
C GLU A 274 -3.74 2.03 16.84
N ASN A 275 -3.53 2.76 15.74
CA ASN A 275 -2.43 2.53 14.81
C ASN A 275 -1.04 2.71 15.42
N VAL A 276 -0.93 3.45 16.53
CA VAL A 276 0.35 3.83 17.14
C VAL A 276 0.42 3.62 18.65
N ALA A 277 -0.61 3.02 19.26
CA ALA A 277 -0.73 2.87 20.70
C ALA A 277 0.42 2.08 21.34
N ASP A 278 1.03 1.14 20.60
CA ASP A 278 2.22 0.38 21.01
C ASP A 278 3.46 1.26 21.20
N LYS A 279 3.49 2.45 20.58
CA LYS A 279 4.56 3.45 20.69
C LYS A 279 4.34 4.48 21.79
N ALA A 280 3.27 4.36 22.59
CA ALA A 280 2.92 5.34 23.61
C ALA A 280 4.03 5.47 24.69
N PRO A 281 4.46 6.71 25.03
CA PRO A 281 5.37 6.97 26.14
C PRO A 281 4.82 6.41 27.45
N ALA A 282 5.69 5.84 28.28
CA ALA A 282 5.30 5.14 29.51
C ALA A 282 4.48 6.03 30.45
N GLU A 283 4.85 7.30 30.56
CA GLU A 283 4.21 8.32 31.38
C GLU A 283 2.80 8.73 30.90
N LEU A 284 2.45 8.40 29.66
CA LEU A 284 1.12 8.68 29.10
C LEU A 284 0.20 7.46 29.08
N LYS A 285 0.72 6.25 29.26
CA LYS A 285 -0.06 5.00 29.10
C LYS A 285 -1.28 4.95 30.01
N ASP A 286 -1.10 5.18 31.32
CA ASP A 286 -2.20 5.10 32.28
C ASP A 286 -3.31 6.11 31.95
N LYS A 287 -2.93 7.33 31.60
CA LYS A 287 -3.88 8.38 31.20
C LYS A 287 -4.63 8.02 29.93
N LEU A 288 -3.94 7.47 28.92
CA LEU A 288 -4.58 7.03 27.68
C LEU A 288 -5.56 5.88 27.93
N ILE A 289 -5.19 4.91 28.77
CA ILE A 289 -6.08 3.81 29.17
C ILE A 289 -7.34 4.35 29.85
N GLU A 290 -7.20 5.23 30.84
CA GLU A 290 -8.32 5.84 31.56
C GLU A 290 -9.28 6.55 30.60
N LEU A 291 -8.74 7.38 29.69
CA LEU A 291 -9.54 8.11 28.73
C LEU A 291 -10.23 7.19 27.70
N LEU A 292 -9.57 6.12 27.26
CA LEU A 292 -10.15 5.15 26.35
C LEU A 292 -11.29 4.36 27.01
N GLU A 293 -11.14 3.97 28.28
CA GLU A 293 -12.21 3.29 29.02
C GLU A 293 -13.41 4.20 29.26
N ALA A 294 -13.17 5.45 29.67
CA ALA A 294 -14.22 6.43 29.88
C ALA A 294 -14.94 6.76 28.55
N GLY A 295 -14.18 6.93 27.47
CA GLY A 295 -14.72 7.15 26.13
C GLY A 295 -15.59 5.99 25.68
N LYS A 296 -15.08 4.75 25.74
CA LYS A 296 -15.80 3.53 25.37
C LYS A 296 -17.10 3.36 26.15
N ALA A 297 -17.12 3.67 27.44
CA ALA A 297 -18.32 3.54 28.27
C ALA A 297 -19.41 4.58 27.93
N GLY A 298 -19.02 5.73 27.39
CA GLY A 298 -19.93 6.83 27.03
C GLY A 298 -20.34 6.89 25.56
N ASP A 299 -19.74 6.06 24.70
CA ASP A 299 -19.97 6.04 23.26
C ASP A 299 -21.11 5.08 22.90
N ARG A 300 -21.94 5.44 21.91
CA ARG A 300 -23.10 4.62 21.49
C ARG A 300 -22.69 3.38 20.68
N GLY A 301 -21.43 3.29 20.29
CA GLY A 301 -20.88 2.23 19.45
C GLY A 301 -21.23 2.39 17.97
N GLY A 302 -20.69 1.49 17.16
CA GLY A 302 -20.85 1.50 15.70
C GLY A 302 -19.51 1.46 14.98
N LEU A 303 -19.53 1.67 13.66
CA LEU A 303 -18.33 1.65 12.82
C LEU A 303 -17.33 2.76 13.18
N THR A 304 -17.78 3.80 13.89
CA THR A 304 -16.95 4.94 14.31
C THR A 304 -16.16 4.67 15.59
N SER A 305 -16.50 3.63 16.37
CA SER A 305 -15.99 3.42 17.73
C SER A 305 -15.11 2.16 17.86
N MET A 306 -14.55 1.67 16.74
CA MET A 306 -13.82 0.40 16.69
C MET A 306 -12.43 0.47 17.36
N GLY A 307 -11.81 1.64 17.39
CA GLY A 307 -10.43 1.83 17.84
C GLY A 307 -10.20 1.70 19.33
N TYR A 308 -11.24 1.84 20.16
CA TYR A 308 -11.09 1.77 21.62
C TYR A 308 -10.46 0.45 22.07
N ASP A 309 -11.00 -0.68 21.59
CA ASP A 309 -10.53 -2.00 22.00
C ASP A 309 -9.15 -2.34 21.45
N GLY A 310 -8.89 -1.96 20.20
CA GLY A 310 -7.57 -2.13 19.58
C GLY A 310 -6.49 -1.34 20.30
N ALA A 311 -6.74 -0.07 20.62
CA ALA A 311 -5.82 0.78 21.37
C ALA A 311 -5.58 0.26 22.79
N LEU A 312 -6.65 -0.09 23.53
CA LEU A 312 -6.54 -0.65 24.89
C LEU A 312 -5.73 -1.94 24.91
N LYS A 313 -5.93 -2.83 23.94
CA LYS A 313 -5.17 -4.08 23.82
C LYS A 313 -3.68 -3.83 23.64
N LYS A 314 -3.28 -2.80 22.89
CA LYS A 314 -1.87 -2.43 22.67
C LYS A 314 -1.24 -1.74 23.89
N LEU A 315 -2.03 -1.05 24.71
CA LEU A 315 -1.55 -0.30 25.87
C LEU A 315 -1.41 -1.13 27.16
N ARG A 316 -2.05 -2.30 27.24
CA ARG A 316 -2.12 -3.17 28.45
C ARG A 316 -1.26 -4.45 28.41
N PRO A 317 0.01 -4.43 27.97
CA PRO A 317 0.84 -5.63 27.99
C PRO A 317 1.03 -6.19 29.40
#